data_AF-A0A3N5R934-F1
#
_entry.id   AF-A0A3N5R934-F1
#
_cell.length_a   1.000
_cell.length_b   1.000
_cell.length_c   1.000
_cell.angle_alpha   90.00
_cell.angle_beta   90.00
_cell.angle_gamma   90.00
#
_symmetry.space_group_name_H-M   'P 1'
#
loop_
_entity.id
_entity.type
_entity.pdbx_description
1 polymer ?
#
loop_
_entity_poly.entity_id
_entity_poly.type
_entity_poly.pdbx_seq_one_letter_code
_entity_poly.pdbx_strand_id
1 'polypeptide(L)'
;MKKSKTSRGFTLYTFTEIYGGQCSLQMSSCADEPRVWLGLDSGKTWNETAPKEQFVGSRMLINRKLAAKLALKLAAFAETGEI
;
A
#
# COMPACT_ATOMS: atom_id res chain seq x y z
N MET A 1 0.51 5.23 -11.71
CA MET A 1 1.08 5.56 -10.38
C MET A 1 1.89 6.86 -10.50
N LYS A 2 1.87 7.74 -9.49
CA LYS A 2 2.68 8.97 -9.44
C LYS A 2 3.80 8.83 -8.42
N LYS A 3 5.04 9.19 -8.79
CA LYS A 3 6.20 9.17 -7.89
C LYS A 3 6.41 10.53 -7.22
N SER A 4 6.74 10.53 -5.94
CA SER A 4 7.11 11.70 -5.15
C SER A 4 8.02 11.31 -3.97
N LYS A 5 8.21 12.21 -3.00
CA LYS A 5 8.88 11.94 -1.74
C LYS A 5 8.02 12.42 -0.57
N THR A 6 8.16 11.77 0.59
CA THR A 6 7.59 12.27 1.85
C THR A 6 8.33 13.52 2.33
N SER A 7 7.79 14.23 3.33
CA SER A 7 8.47 15.35 3.98
C SER A 7 9.85 14.98 4.57
N ARG A 8 10.03 13.70 4.92
CA ARG A 8 11.30 13.15 5.42
C ARG A 8 12.20 12.59 4.31
N GLY A 9 11.86 12.81 3.03
CA GLY A 9 12.68 12.43 1.88
C GLY A 9 12.55 10.97 1.41
N PHE A 10 11.67 10.16 2.01
CA PHE A 10 11.47 8.77 1.60
C PHE A 10 10.68 8.67 0.29
N THR A 11 11.02 7.72 -0.57
CA THR A 11 10.29 7.46 -1.82
C THR A 11 8.84 7.10 -1.54
N LEU A 12 7.94 7.74 -2.28
CA LEU A 12 6.50 7.53 -2.22
C LEU A 12 5.95 7.35 -3.63
N TYR A 13 5.09 6.36 -3.82
CA TYR A 13 4.22 6.25 -4.98
C TYR A 13 2.77 6.33 -4.52
N THR A 14 1.94 7.12 -5.21
CA THR A 14 0.50 7.17 -4.99
C THR A 14 -0.27 6.67 -6.20
N PHE A 15 -1.41 6.05 -5.95
CA PHE A 15 -2.29 5.49 -6.99
C PHE A 15 -3.72 5.31 -6.46
N THR A 16 -4.67 5.23 -7.38
CA THR A 16 -6.08 4.97 -7.08
C THR A 16 -6.38 3.51 -7.43
N GLU A 17 -7.01 2.77 -6.53
CA GLU A 17 -7.49 1.40 -6.84
C GLU A 17 -8.83 1.43 -7.60
N ILE A 18 -9.29 0.26 -8.06
CA ILE A 18 -10.43 0.14 -9.00
C ILE A 18 -11.77 0.69 -8.45
N TYR A 19 -11.95 0.73 -7.13
CA TYR A 19 -13.12 1.29 -6.44
C TYR A 19 -12.91 2.75 -5.98
N GLY A 20 -11.83 3.41 -6.41
CA GLY A 20 -11.60 4.85 -6.17
C GLY A 20 -10.82 5.19 -4.90
N GLY A 21 -10.47 4.20 -4.07
CA GLY A 21 -9.66 4.36 -2.88
C GLY A 21 -8.24 4.86 -3.18
N GLN A 22 -7.77 5.81 -2.38
CA GLN A 22 -6.40 6.34 -2.50
C GLN A 22 -5.44 5.41 -1.78
N CYS A 23 -4.42 4.95 -2.51
CA CYS A 23 -3.40 4.01 -2.05
C CYS A 23 -2.00 4.60 -2.19
N SER A 24 -1.08 4.07 -1.37
CA SER A 24 0.33 4.36 -1.50
C SER A 24 1.23 3.13 -1.38
N LEU A 25 2.40 3.24 -2.03
CA LEU A 25 3.58 2.42 -1.78
C LEU A 25 4.71 3.36 -1.30
N GLN A 26 5.13 3.22 -0.04
CA GLN A 26 6.04 4.15 0.60
C GLN A 26 7.19 3.42 1.27
N MET A 27 8.43 3.90 1.10
CA MET A 27 9.55 3.43 1.93
C MET A 27 9.29 3.74 3.41
N SER A 28 9.47 2.72 4.25
CA SER A 28 9.38 2.88 5.70
C SER A 28 10.62 3.58 6.23
N SER A 29 10.47 4.25 7.38
CA SER A 29 11.59 4.82 8.13
C SER A 29 12.23 3.85 9.13
N CYS A 30 11.89 2.56 9.05
CA CYS A 30 12.48 1.50 9.87
C CYS A 30 13.99 1.39 9.58
N ALA A 31 14.82 1.48 10.62
CA ALA A 31 16.27 1.47 10.50
C ALA A 31 16.86 0.06 10.44
N ASP A 32 16.21 -0.92 11.07
CA ASP A 32 16.75 -2.26 11.27
C ASP A 32 16.80 -3.08 9.96
N GLU A 33 15.79 -2.93 9.11
CA GLU A 33 15.77 -3.55 7.78
C GLU A 33 14.90 -2.75 6.78
N PRO A 34 15.18 -2.85 5.46
CA PRO A 34 14.35 -2.22 4.45
C PRO A 34 12.92 -2.78 4.43
N ARG A 35 11.93 -1.89 4.64
CA ARG A 35 10.51 -2.20 4.58
C ARG A 35 9.75 -1.15 3.78
N VAL A 36 8.59 -1.51 3.27
CA VAL A 36 7.65 -0.61 2.59
C VAL A 36 6.26 -0.71 3.20
N TRP A 37 5.55 0.41 3.27
CA TRP A 37 4.11 0.45 3.49
C TRP A 37 3.39 0.32 2.15
N LEU A 38 2.38 -0.55 2.05
CA LEU A 38 1.55 -0.72 0.87
C LEU A 38 0.07 -0.85 1.27
N GLY A 39 -0.81 -0.06 0.67
CA GLY A 39 -2.26 -0.21 0.82
C GLY A 39 -3.00 1.13 0.75
N LEU A 40 -4.26 1.15 1.20
CA LEU A 40 -5.08 2.37 1.25
C LEU A 40 -4.55 3.35 2.29
N ASP A 41 -4.39 4.61 1.90
CA ASP A 41 -3.96 5.70 2.79
C ASP A 41 -5.05 6.06 3.81
N SER A 42 -6.30 6.03 3.36
CA SER A 42 -7.50 6.23 4.16
C SER A 42 -8.67 5.51 3.49
N GLY A 43 -9.36 4.64 4.21
CA GLY A 43 -10.58 4.01 3.71
C GLY A 43 -11.83 4.76 4.20
N LYS A 44 -12.84 4.88 3.33
CA LYS A 44 -14.22 4.82 3.83
C LYS A 44 -14.45 3.37 4.17
N THR A 45 -14.88 3.09 5.39
CA THR A 45 -15.38 1.76 5.73
C THR A 45 -16.55 1.43 4.80
N TRP A 46 -16.67 0.17 4.38
CA TRP A 46 -17.88 -0.36 3.73
C TRP A 46 -19.15 -0.15 4.58
N ASN A 47 -18.94 0.13 5.86
CA ASN A 47 -19.97 0.45 6.82
C ASN A 47 -20.19 1.96 6.89
N GLU A 48 -21.34 2.43 6.39
CA GLU A 48 -21.78 3.83 6.43
C GLU A 48 -21.99 4.35 7.87
N THR A 49 -22.07 3.45 8.86
CA THR A 49 -22.21 3.80 10.29
C THR A 49 -20.88 3.93 11.03
N ALA A 50 -19.74 3.63 10.39
CA ALA A 50 -18.47 3.82 11.06
C ALA A 50 -18.22 5.32 11.33
N PRO A 51 -17.64 5.67 12.49
CA PRO A 51 -17.33 7.05 12.81
C PRO A 51 -16.51 7.70 11.70
N LYS A 52 -16.89 8.92 11.28
CA LYS A 52 -16.21 9.66 10.21
C LYS A 52 -14.72 9.87 10.50
N GLU A 53 -14.33 9.87 11.77
CA GLU A 53 -12.93 9.99 12.20
C GLU A 53 -12.20 8.65 12.40
N GLN A 54 -12.85 7.49 12.16
CA GLN A 54 -12.17 6.21 12.32
C GLN A 54 -11.19 5.99 11.17
N PHE A 55 -9.95 6.42 11.40
CA PHE A 55 -8.84 6.23 10.50
C PHE A 55 -8.45 4.75 10.47
N VAL A 56 -9.12 3.96 9.62
CA VAL A 56 -8.68 2.60 9.32
C VAL A 56 -7.53 2.69 8.32
N GLY A 57 -6.34 3.03 8.81
CA GLY A 57 -5.13 2.89 8.01
C GLY A 57 -4.91 1.40 7.74
N SER A 58 -5.24 0.93 6.54
CA SER A 58 -5.15 -0.48 6.15
C SER A 58 -3.86 -0.80 5.37
N ARG A 59 -2.84 0.05 5.52
CA ARG A 59 -1.52 -0.19 4.90
C ARG A 59 -0.79 -1.28 5.65
N MET A 60 -0.31 -2.26 4.89
CA MET A 60 0.53 -3.33 5.37
C MET A 60 2.00 -2.91 5.34
N LEU A 61 2.76 -3.23 6.39
CA LEU A 61 4.21 -3.12 6.39
C LEU A 61 4.83 -4.41 5.88
N ILE A 62 5.63 -4.33 4.82
CA ILE A 62 6.16 -5.47 4.09
C ILE A 62 7.68 -5.37 4.05
N ASN A 63 8.38 -6.45 4.42
CA ASN A 63 9.83 -6.57 4.25
C ASN A 63 10.20 -7.21 2.91
N ARG A 64 11.50 -7.27 2.59
CA ARG A 64 11.98 -7.81 1.30
C ARG A 64 11.52 -9.25 1.01
N LYS A 65 11.45 -10.11 2.04
CA LYS A 65 11.05 -11.52 1.90
C LYS A 65 9.59 -11.66 1.51
N LEU A 66 8.69 -10.94 2.19
CA LEU A 66 7.27 -10.95 1.85
C LEU A 66 7.01 -10.25 0.51
N ALA A 67 7.71 -9.14 0.23
CA ALA A 67 7.61 -8.45 -1.05
C ALA A 67 7.97 -9.36 -2.24
N ALA A 68 9.03 -10.17 -2.12
CA ALA A 68 9.41 -11.12 -3.16
C ALA A 68 8.33 -12.18 -3.40
N LYS A 69 7.73 -12.73 -2.34
CA LYS A 69 6.63 -13.70 -2.45
C LYS A 69 5.39 -13.11 -3.10
N LEU A 70 5.00 -11.89 -2.70
CA LEU A 70 3.87 -11.18 -3.28
C LEU A 70 4.13 -10.82 -4.75
N ALA A 71 5.34 -10.37 -5.08
CA ALA A 71 5.70 -10.03 -6.46
C ALA A 71 5.53 -11.22 -7.41
N LEU A 72 5.92 -12.43 -7.00
CA LEU A 72 5.71 -13.64 -7.80
C LEU A 72 4.22 -13.91 -8.04
N LYS A 73 3.39 -13.77 -7.01
CA LYS A 73 1.95 -13.97 -7.11
C LYS A 73 1.25 -12.90 -7.95
N LEU A 74 1.66 -11.64 -7.81
CA LEU A 74 1.13 -10.54 -8.61
C LEU A 74 1.57 -10.62 -10.08
N ALA A 75 2.79 -11.08 -10.35
CA ALA A 75 3.26 -11.32 -11.71
C ALA A 75 2.45 -12.42 -12.40
N ALA A 76 2.24 -13.56 -11.72
CA ALA A 76 1.38 -14.62 -12.23
C ALA A 76 -0.04 -14.10 -12.53
N PHE A 77 -0.65 -13.37 -11.58
CA PHE A 77 -1.97 -12.78 -11.78
C PHE A 77 -2.01 -11.78 -12.95
N ALA A 78 -0.98 -10.97 -13.13
CA ALA A 78 -0.91 -10.02 -14.24
C ALA A 78 -0.80 -10.71 -15.61
N GLU A 79 -0.20 -11.89 -15.68
CA GLU A 79 -0.04 -12.68 -16.91
C GLU A 79 -1.27 -13.55 -17.21
N THR A 80 -1.85 -14.18 -16.18
CA THR A 80 -2.85 -15.25 -16.35
C THR A 80 -4.24 -14.91 -15.83
N GLY A 81 -4.37 -13.96 -14.91
CA GLY A 81 -5.58 -13.71 -14.15
C GLY A 81 -5.77 -14.61 -12.90
N GLU A 82 -4.80 -15.48 -12.59
CA GLU A 82 -4.83 -16.40 -11.43
C GLU A 82 -3.60 -16.24 -10.51
N ILE A 83 -3.70 -16.66 -9.24
CA ILE A 83 -2.66 -16.52 -8.19
C ILE A 83 -2.02 -17.87 -7.83
#